data_AF-A0A9E1ZS37-F1
#
_entry.id   AF-A0A9E1ZS37-F1
#
_cell.length_a   1.000
_cell.length_b   1.000
_cell.length_c   1.000
_cell.angle_alpha   90.00
_cell.angle_beta   90.00
_cell.angle_gamma   90.00
#
_symmetry.space_group_name_H-M   'P 1'
#
loop_
_entity.id
_entity.type
_entity.pdbx_description
1 polymer ?
#
loop_
_entity_poly.entity_id
_entity_poly.type
_entity_poly.pdbx_seq_one_letter_code
_entity_poly.pdbx_strand_id
1 'polypeptide(L)' 'MVFIPMHFAEAAANELTLDARDPQAKIPDYKVAAVILEKA' A
#
# COMPACT_ATOMS: atom_id res chain seq x y z
N MET A 1 5.57 -2.21 -12.10
CA MET A 1 4.26 -2.39 -11.44
C MET A 1 4.33 -3.66 -10.61
N VAL A 2 3.98 -3.59 -9.33
CA VAL A 2 3.98 -4.73 -8.41
C VAL A 2 2.55 -4.97 -7.96
N PHE A 3 2.15 -6.23 -7.83
CA PHE A 3 0.85 -6.61 -7.27
C PHE A 3 1.08 -7.36 -5.96
N ILE A 4 0.38 -6.94 -4.89
CA ILE A 4 0.48 -7.53 -3.56
C ILE A 4 -0.96 -7.66 -3.00
N PRO A 5 -1.39 -8.85 -2.54
CA PRO A 5 -2.70 -9.02 -1.92
C PRO A 5 -2.71 -8.49 -0.48
N MET A 6 -3.88 -8.01 -0.01
CA MET A 6 -4.08 -7.49 1.35
C MET A 6 -4.92 -8.43 2.25
N HIS A 7 -4.82 -9.74 2.04
CA HIS A 7 -5.67 -10.70 2.74
C HIS A 7 -5.05 -11.29 4.02
N PHE A 8 -3.71 -11.35 4.09
CA PHE A 8 -2.99 -12.03 5.16
C PHE A 8 -2.44 -11.03 6.17
N ALA A 9 -2.77 -11.20 7.45
CA ALA A 9 -2.35 -10.28 8.52
C ALA A 9 -0.86 -10.43 8.86
N GLU A 10 -0.28 -11.60 8.63
CA GLU A 10 1.13 -11.93 8.86
C GLU A 10 2.08 -11.17 7.91
N ALA A 11 1.55 -10.66 6.80
CA ALA A 11 2.26 -9.87 5.81
C ALA A 11 1.43 -8.63 5.44
N ALA A 12 1.27 -7.73 6.43
CA ALA A 12 0.42 -6.54 6.36
C ALA A 12 0.89 -5.53 5.28
N ALA A 13 0.42 -5.70 4.04
CA ALA A 13 0.80 -4.85 2.91
C ALA A 13 0.41 -3.37 3.08
N ASN A 14 -0.54 -3.06 3.96
CA ASN A 14 -0.91 -1.68 4.31
C ASN A 14 0.21 -0.92 5.05
N GLU A 15 1.17 -1.60 5.68
CA GLU A 15 2.35 -0.94 6.26
C GLU A 15 3.23 -0.25 5.19
N LEU A 16 3.12 -0.69 3.93
CA LEU A 16 3.82 -0.10 2.79
C LEU A 16 3.03 1.04 2.11
N THR A 17 1.81 1.34 2.58
CA THR A 17 0.94 2.38 2.01
C THR A 17 1.13 3.74 2.69
N LEU A 18 0.69 4.81 2.04
CA LEU A 18 0.80 6.18 2.56
C LEU A 18 -0.44 6.58 3.38
N ASP A 19 -0.26 7.34 4.46
CA ASP A 19 -1.37 8.03 5.14
C ASP A 19 -1.77 9.32 4.41
N ALA A 20 -1.85 9.25 3.09
CA ALA A 20 -2.35 10.31 2.22
C ALA A 20 -3.82 10.02 1.89
N ARG A 21 -4.66 11.06 1.93
CA ARG A 21 -6.08 10.96 1.61
C ARG A 21 -6.45 11.99 0.56
N ASP A 22 -7.37 11.62 -0.32
CA ASP A 22 -7.95 12.53 -1.29
C ASP A 22 -8.56 13.76 -0.57
N PRO A 23 -8.27 15.00 -1.02
CA PRO A 23 -8.70 16.21 -0.32
C PRO A 23 -10.23 16.40 -0.32
N GLN A 24 -10.96 15.81 -1.26
CA GLN A 24 -12.41 15.91 -1.38
C GLN A 24 -13.11 14.69 -0.78
N ALA A 25 -12.80 13.49 -1.27
CA ALA A 25 -13.44 12.23 -0.92
C ALA A 25 -12.93 11.63 0.40
N LYS A 26 -11.77 12.08 0.89
CA LYS A 26 -11.11 11.59 2.13
C LYS A 26 -10.78 10.09 2.13
N ILE A 27 -10.76 9.46 0.96
CA ILE A 27 -10.35 8.07 0.79
C ILE A 27 -8.82 7.97 0.69
N PRO A 28 -8.22 6.89 1.20
CA PRO A 28 -6.78 6.66 1.09
C PRO A 28 -6.38 6.24 -0.33
N ASP A 29 -5.11 6.49 -0.69
CA ASP A 29 -4.53 5.95 -1.91
C ASP A 29 -3.83 4.61 -1.65
N TYR A 30 -4.52 3.51 -1.99
CA TYR A 30 -3.97 2.15 -1.86
C TYR A 30 -3.35 1.61 -3.15
N LYS A 31 -3.47 2.32 -4.28
CA LYS A 31 -3.02 1.81 -5.58
C LYS A 31 -1.67 2.39 -5.99
N VAL A 32 -1.20 3.44 -5.32
CA VAL A 32 0.07 4.09 -5.60
C VAL A 32 0.92 4.16 -4.32
N ALA A 33 2.03 3.45 -4.32
CA ALA A 33 3.07 3.56 -3.30
C ALA A 33 4.44 3.26 -3.94
N ALA A 34 5.45 4.07 -3.58
CA ALA A 34 6.83 3.77 -3.95
C ALA A 34 7.40 2.75 -2.97
N VAL A 35 7.94 1.65 -3.49
CA VAL A 35 8.48 0.54 -2.68
C VAL A 35 9.85 0.11 -3.19
N ILE A 36 10.68 -0.40 -2.29
CA ILE A 36 11.96 -1.05 -2.62
C ILE A 36 11.74 -2.56 -2.64
N LEU A 37 12.28 -3.23 -3.65
CA LEU A 37 12.25 -4.69 -3.75
C LEU A 37 13.65 -5.24 -3.55
N GLU A 38 13.76 -6.27 -2.72
CA GLU A 38 15.00 -6.99 -2.45
C GLU A 38 14.76 -8.51 -2.59
N LYS A 39 15.83 -9.26 -2.87
CA LYS A 39 15.77 -10.72 -2.79
C LYS A 39 15.88 -11.12 -1.32
N ALA A 40 15.12 -12.15 -0.92
CA ALA A 40 15.25 -12.78 0.38
C ALA A 40 16.59 -13.53 0.51
#